data_AF-A0A2D4FLT2-F1
#
_entry.id   AF-A0A2D4FLT2-F1
#
_cell.length_a   1.000
_cell.length_b   1.000
_cell.length_c   1.000
_cell.angle_alpha   90.00
_cell.angle_beta   90.00
_cell.angle_gamma   90.00
#
_symmetry.space_group_name_H-M   'P 1'
#
loop_
_entity.id
_entity.type
_entity.pdbx_description
1 polymer ?
#
loop_
_entity_poly.entity_id
_entity_poly.type
_entity_poly.pdbx_seq_one_letter_code
_entity_poly.pdbx_strand_id
1 'polypeptide(L)'
;VASEDKGSEQANMAAKRISQETFDDVVQENIIEFGMDPEEALNEAIQQFESQGVDLSNIVKIVPSPASENGQEQKHMVLQILDCLQKAVIDADSSKVDESLVNFARQCRQELSVRYLAAQKGAYPAVLAACRLASEERCSLLKALQALSALLEGQPDILDVPGQELLLRVLQESREDADLTLA
;
A
#
# COMPACT_ATOMS: atom_id res chain seq x y z
N VAL A 1 35.12 -14.73 -42.61
CA VAL A 1 34.70 -14.89 -41.21
C VAL A 1 34.32 -13.50 -40.72
N ALA A 2 33.06 -13.11 -40.94
CA ALA A 2 32.50 -11.87 -40.44
C ALA A 2 31.47 -12.29 -39.39
N SER A 3 31.77 -11.96 -38.14
CA SER A 3 31.01 -12.33 -36.95
C SER A 3 29.81 -11.40 -36.85
N GLU A 4 28.60 -11.95 -36.95
CA GLU A 4 27.36 -11.26 -36.64
C GLU A 4 27.26 -11.09 -35.12
N ASP A 5 27.50 -9.88 -34.65
CA ASP A 5 27.17 -9.46 -33.29
C ASP A 5 25.65 -9.19 -33.23
N LYS A 6 24.88 -10.23 -32.90
CA LYS A 6 23.47 -10.10 -32.56
C LYS A 6 23.37 -9.51 -31.15
N GLY A 7 23.53 -8.20 -31.08
CA GLY A 7 23.14 -7.41 -29.92
C GLY A 7 21.70 -7.72 -29.55
N SER A 8 21.54 -8.28 -28.35
CA SER A 8 20.26 -8.58 -27.73
C SER A 8 19.50 -7.29 -27.43
N GLU A 9 18.68 -6.84 -28.38
CA GLU A 9 17.58 -5.91 -28.13
C GLU A 9 16.49 -6.64 -27.32
N GLN A 10 16.73 -6.85 -26.03
CA GLN A 10 15.62 -6.92 -25.08
C GLN A 10 15.09 -5.50 -24.94
N ALA A 11 14.21 -5.13 -25.85
CA ALA A 11 13.34 -3.99 -25.68
C ALA A 11 12.63 -4.16 -24.32
N ASN A 12 12.90 -3.22 -23.41
CA ASN A 12 12.15 -3.04 -22.18
C ASN A 12 10.72 -2.64 -22.57
N MET A 13 9.93 -3.62 -23.03
CA MET A 13 8.51 -3.47 -23.31
C MET A 13 7.89 -3.05 -21.99
N ALA A 14 7.47 -1.79 -21.88
CA ALA A 14 6.74 -1.31 -20.72
C ALA A 14 5.57 -2.27 -20.49
N ALA A 15 5.68 -3.11 -19.45
CA ALA A 15 4.68 -4.10 -19.15
C ALA A 15 3.36 -3.37 -18.88
N LYS A 16 2.26 -3.88 -19.43
CA LYS A 16 0.94 -3.28 -19.21
C LYS A 16 0.63 -3.39 -17.72
N ARG A 17 0.02 -2.36 -17.13
CA ARG A 17 -0.39 -2.38 -15.72
C ARG A 17 -1.89 -2.17 -15.63
N ILE A 18 -2.49 -2.74 -14.60
CA ILE A 18 -3.91 -2.60 -14.26
C ILE A 18 -4.05 -2.03 -12.84
N SER A 19 -5.24 -1.56 -12.48
CA SER A 19 -5.55 -1.18 -11.10
C SER A 19 -5.93 -2.41 -10.28
N GLN A 20 -5.86 -2.28 -8.94
CA GLN A 20 -6.37 -3.31 -8.04
C GLN A 20 -7.87 -3.56 -8.26
N GLU A 21 -8.66 -2.51 -8.50
CA GLU A 21 -10.10 -2.60 -8.74
C GLU A 21 -10.41 -3.45 -9.97
N THR A 22 -9.71 -3.20 -11.09
CA THR A 22 -9.85 -4.02 -12.30
C THR A 22 -9.46 -5.49 -12.06
N PHE A 23 -8.47 -5.75 -11.21
CA PHE A 23 -8.11 -7.12 -10.86
C PHE A 23 -9.19 -7.79 -10.00
N ASP A 24 -9.62 -7.11 -8.94
CA ASP A 24 -10.64 -7.60 -8.01
C ASP A 24 -11.99 -7.85 -8.71
N ASP A 25 -12.38 -6.96 -9.64
CA ASP A 25 -13.61 -7.09 -10.44
C ASP A 25 -13.59 -8.38 -11.26
N VAL A 26 -12.48 -8.67 -11.95
CA VAL A 26 -12.35 -9.91 -12.75
C VAL A 26 -12.38 -11.15 -11.86
N VAL A 27 -11.73 -11.12 -10.70
CA VAL A 27 -11.81 -12.23 -9.73
C VAL A 27 -13.26 -12.41 -9.25
N GLN A 28 -13.96 -11.32 -8.97
CA GLN A 28 -15.34 -11.35 -8.47
C GLN A 28 -16.33 -11.81 -9.55
N GLU A 29 -16.15 -11.38 -10.80
CA GLU A 29 -16.89 -11.85 -11.97
C GLU A 29 -16.69 -13.37 -12.17
N ASN A 30 -15.45 -13.86 -12.06
CA ASN A 30 -15.15 -15.29 -12.12
C ASN A 30 -15.92 -16.11 -11.07
N ILE A 31 -16.02 -15.60 -9.84
CA ILE A 31 -16.79 -16.25 -8.77
C ILE A 31 -18.30 -16.20 -9.05
N ILE A 32 -18.86 -15.03 -9.39
CA ILE A 32 -20.31 -14.84 -9.50
C ILE A 32 -20.86 -15.45 -10.79
N GLU A 33 -20.24 -15.14 -11.93
CA GLU A 33 -20.77 -15.48 -13.25
C GLU A 33 -20.48 -16.94 -13.61
N PHE A 34 -19.35 -17.47 -13.17
CA PHE A 34 -18.91 -18.84 -13.47
C PHE A 34 -19.02 -19.80 -12.28
N GLY A 35 -19.39 -19.31 -11.09
CA GLY A 35 -19.57 -20.13 -9.90
C GLY A 35 -18.27 -20.75 -9.40
N MET A 36 -17.12 -20.14 -9.72
CA MET A 36 -15.79 -20.66 -9.37
C MET A 36 -15.54 -20.55 -7.86
N ASP A 37 -14.72 -21.47 -7.35
CA ASP A 37 -14.17 -21.33 -6.00
C ASP A 37 -13.28 -20.07 -5.92
N PRO A 38 -13.24 -19.33 -4.79
CA PRO A 38 -12.41 -18.13 -4.66
C PRO A 38 -10.92 -18.33 -4.96
N GLU A 39 -10.35 -19.48 -4.62
CA GLU A 39 -8.96 -19.78 -4.95
C GLU A 39 -8.78 -20.03 -6.44
N GLU A 40 -9.72 -20.74 -7.06
CA GLU A 40 -9.74 -21.00 -8.50
C GLU A 40 -9.86 -19.70 -9.30
N ALA A 41 -10.84 -18.85 -8.95
CA ALA A 41 -11.08 -17.57 -9.59
C ALA A 41 -9.87 -16.63 -9.52
N LEU A 42 -9.19 -16.57 -8.36
CA LEU A 42 -7.98 -15.78 -8.19
C LEU A 42 -6.86 -16.29 -9.11
N ASN A 43 -6.62 -17.59 -9.12
CA ASN A 43 -5.57 -18.19 -9.94
C ASN A 43 -5.83 -18.01 -11.44
N GLU A 44 -7.09 -18.13 -11.86
CA GLU A 44 -7.49 -17.89 -13.24
C GLU A 44 -7.27 -16.43 -13.65
N ALA A 45 -7.68 -15.47 -12.82
CA ALA A 45 -7.45 -14.04 -13.10
C ALA A 45 -5.96 -13.71 -13.22
N ILE A 46 -5.11 -14.28 -12.34
CA ILE A 46 -3.65 -14.14 -12.43
C ILE A 46 -3.15 -14.63 -13.79
N GLN A 47 -3.53 -15.85 -14.20
CA GLN A 47 -3.10 -16.42 -15.48
C GLN A 47 -3.61 -15.59 -16.66
N GLN A 48 -4.86 -15.13 -16.61
CA GLN A 48 -5.47 -14.31 -17.66
C GLN A 48 -4.71 -13.01 -17.88
N PHE A 49 -4.35 -12.29 -16.81
CA PHE A 49 -3.60 -11.04 -16.94
C PHE A 49 -2.13 -11.25 -17.32
N GLU A 50 -1.46 -12.24 -16.72
CA GLU A 50 -0.06 -12.56 -17.05
C GLU A 50 0.08 -13.00 -18.52
N SER A 51 -0.86 -13.77 -19.06
CA SER A 51 -0.86 -14.18 -20.47
C SER A 51 -1.01 -13.01 -21.45
N GLN A 52 -1.60 -11.90 -21.00
CA GLN A 52 -1.74 -10.65 -21.76
C GLN A 52 -0.52 -9.71 -21.61
N GLY A 53 0.51 -10.15 -20.88
CA GLY A 53 1.70 -9.36 -20.58
C GLY A 53 1.45 -8.24 -19.58
N VAL A 54 0.47 -8.40 -18.68
CA VAL A 54 0.24 -7.48 -17.57
C VAL A 54 1.19 -7.78 -16.42
N ASP A 55 1.86 -6.74 -15.92
CA ASP A 55 2.67 -6.77 -14.71
C ASP A 55 1.78 -6.65 -13.47
N LEU A 56 1.69 -7.74 -12.71
CA LEU A 56 0.91 -7.84 -11.47
C LEU A 56 1.75 -7.63 -10.20
N SER A 57 3.00 -7.14 -10.30
CA SER A 57 3.88 -6.94 -9.13
C SER A 57 3.31 -5.96 -8.09
N ASN A 58 2.44 -5.04 -8.54
CA ASN A 58 1.78 -4.04 -7.70
C ASN A 58 0.34 -4.42 -7.31
N ILE A 59 -0.10 -5.63 -7.64
CA ILE A 59 -1.46 -6.12 -7.35
C ILE A 59 -1.41 -7.01 -6.12
N VAL A 60 -2.32 -6.75 -5.18
CA VAL A 60 -2.56 -7.57 -4.00
C VAL A 60 -3.36 -8.79 -4.43
N LYS A 61 -2.76 -9.99 -4.25
CA LYS A 61 -3.32 -11.28 -4.69
C LYS A 61 -3.81 -12.06 -3.48
N ILE A 62 -4.95 -11.66 -2.91
CA ILE A 62 -5.53 -12.31 -1.72
C ILE A 62 -6.75 -13.11 -2.16
N VAL A 63 -6.89 -14.32 -1.59
CA VAL A 63 -8.07 -15.16 -1.82
C VAL A 63 -9.31 -14.43 -1.29
N PRO A 64 -10.36 -14.29 -2.12
CA PRO A 64 -11.57 -13.64 -1.66
C PRO A 64 -12.23 -14.41 -0.50
N SER A 65 -12.72 -13.68 0.51
CA SER A 65 -13.41 -14.25 1.66
C SER A 65 -14.86 -14.57 1.30
N PRO A 66 -15.37 -15.75 1.68
CA PRO A 66 -16.75 -16.14 1.38
C PRO A 66 -17.80 -15.25 2.07
N ALA A 67 -17.43 -14.38 3.02
CA ALA A 67 -18.35 -13.48 3.71
C ALA A 67 -18.97 -12.37 2.82
N SER A 68 -18.53 -12.23 1.57
CA SER A 68 -19.13 -11.29 0.59
C SER A 68 -20.41 -11.83 -0.09
N GLU A 69 -21.17 -12.71 0.57
CA GLU A 69 -22.42 -13.30 0.06
C GLU A 69 -23.49 -12.26 -0.38
N ASN A 70 -23.33 -10.99 0.00
CA ASN A 70 -24.23 -9.89 -0.35
C ASN A 70 -23.71 -8.97 -1.48
N GLY A 71 -22.68 -9.37 -2.24
CA GLY A 71 -22.13 -8.54 -3.32
C GLY A 71 -21.41 -7.28 -2.83
N GLN A 72 -20.97 -7.26 -1.57
CA GLN A 72 -20.12 -6.19 -1.04
C GLN A 72 -18.68 -6.41 -1.50
N GLU A 73 -18.07 -5.38 -2.07
CA GLU A 73 -16.64 -5.34 -2.39
C GLU A 73 -15.84 -5.83 -1.18
N GLN A 74 -15.02 -6.86 -1.38
CA GLN A 74 -14.06 -7.26 -0.37
C GLN A 74 -13.01 -6.16 -0.24
N LYS A 75 -13.17 -5.31 0.76
CA LYS A 75 -12.21 -4.26 1.02
C LYS A 75 -10.93 -4.87 1.59
N HIS A 76 -9.80 -4.67 0.92
CA HIS A 76 -8.48 -5.09 1.40
C HIS A 76 -8.22 -4.60 2.83
N MET A 77 -7.61 -5.44 3.68
CA MET A 77 -7.35 -5.15 5.10
C MET A 77 -6.65 -3.80 5.30
N VAL A 78 -5.64 -3.49 4.46
CA VAL A 78 -4.92 -2.21 4.49
C VAL A 78 -5.83 -1.02 4.24
N LEU A 79 -6.84 -1.17 3.38
CA LEU A 79 -7.80 -0.11 3.07
C LEU A 79 -8.84 0.06 4.17
N GLN A 80 -9.23 -1.02 4.85
CA GLN A 80 -10.09 -0.93 6.04
C GLN A 80 -9.37 -0.17 7.17
N ILE A 81 -8.10 -0.47 7.41
CA ILE A 81 -7.30 0.23 8.42
C ILE A 81 -7.07 1.70 8.00
N LEU A 82 -6.84 1.96 6.72
CA LEU A 82 -6.68 3.32 6.21
C LEU A 82 -7.96 4.16 6.41
N ASP A 83 -9.15 3.60 6.16
CA ASP A 83 -10.41 4.28 6.46
C ASP A 83 -10.52 4.66 7.95
N CYS A 84 -10.16 3.73 8.84
CA CYS A 84 -10.15 3.97 10.28
C CYS A 84 -9.16 5.08 10.65
N LEU A 85 -7.96 5.06 10.08
CA LEU A 85 -6.95 6.11 10.28
C LEU A 85 -7.46 7.48 9.81
N GLN A 86 -8.01 7.56 8.61
CA GLN A 86 -8.54 8.80 8.05
C GLN A 86 -9.65 9.39 8.93
N LYS A 87 -10.59 8.55 9.38
CA LYS A 87 -11.65 8.96 10.31
C LYS A 87 -11.07 9.44 11.64
N ALA A 88 -10.15 8.68 12.23
CA ALA A 88 -9.52 9.04 13.51
C ALA A 88 -8.73 10.35 13.43
N VAL A 89 -8.06 10.62 12.31
CA VAL A 89 -7.36 11.89 12.03
C VAL A 89 -8.35 13.05 11.93
N ILE A 90 -9.48 12.87 11.22
CA ILE A 90 -10.53 13.89 11.11
C ILE A 90 -11.12 14.21 12.48
N ASP A 91 -11.37 13.19 13.29
CA ASP A 91 -11.96 13.31 14.63
C ASP A 91 -10.93 13.77 15.69
N ALA A 92 -9.64 13.88 15.31
CA ALA A 92 -8.52 14.14 16.21
C ALA A 92 -8.47 13.18 17.43
N ASP A 93 -8.86 11.93 17.24
CA ASP A 93 -8.86 10.90 18.28
C ASP A 93 -7.48 10.23 18.36
N SER A 94 -6.58 10.80 19.18
CA SER A 94 -5.19 10.36 19.30
C SER A 94 -5.05 8.86 19.64
N SER A 95 -5.98 8.30 20.43
CA SER A 95 -5.94 6.88 20.79
C SER A 95 -6.22 6.01 19.57
N LYS A 96 -7.24 6.34 18.77
CA LYS A 96 -7.55 5.59 17.55
C LYS A 96 -6.54 5.81 16.45
N VAL A 97 -5.94 7.01 16.37
CA VAL A 97 -4.84 7.29 15.45
C VAL A 97 -3.67 6.36 15.76
N ASP A 98 -3.24 6.28 17.02
CA ASP A 98 -2.13 5.41 17.45
C ASP A 98 -2.39 3.93 17.11
N GLU A 99 -3.58 3.42 17.44
CA GLU A 99 -3.97 2.06 17.12
C GLU A 99 -3.96 1.79 15.61
N SER A 100 -4.52 2.72 14.82
CA SER A 100 -4.60 2.59 13.38
C SER A 100 -3.21 2.64 12.73
N LEU A 101 -2.31 3.51 13.21
CA LEU A 101 -0.93 3.63 12.72
C LEU A 101 -0.13 2.34 12.93
N VAL A 102 -0.22 1.72 14.11
CA VAL A 102 0.47 0.46 14.40
C VAL A 102 -0.01 -0.66 13.48
N ASN A 103 -1.34 -0.77 13.32
CA ASN A 103 -1.93 -1.75 12.42
C ASN A 103 -1.58 -1.48 10.95
N PHE A 104 -1.57 -0.22 10.53
CA PHE A 104 -1.24 0.19 9.18
C PHE A 104 0.22 -0.12 8.83
N ALA A 105 1.16 0.22 9.73
CA ALA A 105 2.57 -0.11 9.57
C ALA A 105 2.79 -1.62 9.43
N ARG A 106 2.07 -2.43 10.22
CA ARG A 106 2.12 -3.89 10.12
C ARG A 106 1.65 -4.40 8.76
N GLN A 107 0.60 -3.83 8.17
CA GLN A 107 0.15 -4.19 6.82
C GLN A 107 1.16 -3.79 5.75
N CYS A 108 1.68 -2.55 5.81
CA CYS A 108 2.64 -2.04 4.83
C CYS A 108 3.93 -2.87 4.76
N ARG A 109 4.35 -3.48 5.88
CA ARG A 109 5.55 -4.33 5.94
C ARG A 109 5.38 -5.72 5.31
N GLN A 110 4.16 -6.11 4.92
CA GLN A 110 3.92 -7.42 4.33
C GLN A 110 4.48 -7.51 2.91
N GLU A 111 3.99 -6.65 2.01
CA GLU A 111 4.34 -6.69 0.59
C GLU A 111 4.36 -5.29 -0.03
N LEU A 112 5.10 -5.14 -1.13
CA LEU A 112 5.13 -3.89 -1.91
C LEU A 112 3.76 -3.54 -2.50
N SER A 113 3.04 -4.54 -3.02
CA SER A 113 1.68 -4.39 -3.55
C SER A 113 0.72 -3.73 -2.56
N VAL A 114 0.80 -4.12 -1.27
CA VAL A 114 0.00 -3.56 -0.18
C VAL A 114 0.31 -2.08 0.03
N ARG A 115 1.60 -1.69 0.01
CA ARG A 115 2.03 -0.29 0.15
C ARG A 115 1.60 0.56 -1.03
N TYR A 116 1.71 0.01 -2.24
CA TYR A 116 1.31 0.69 -3.46
C TYR A 116 -0.20 0.94 -3.49
N LEU A 117 -0.99 -0.09 -3.16
CA LEU A 117 -2.45 0.03 -3.04
C LEU A 117 -2.85 1.10 -2.00
N ALA A 118 -2.21 1.10 -0.83
CA ALA A 118 -2.47 2.09 0.20
C ALA A 118 -2.13 3.51 -0.27
N ALA A 119 -0.97 3.70 -0.93
CA ALA A 119 -0.55 4.99 -1.47
C ALA A 119 -1.56 5.52 -2.50
N GLN A 120 -2.02 4.67 -3.44
CA GLN A 120 -3.03 5.03 -4.44
C GLN A 120 -4.37 5.47 -3.82
N LYS A 121 -4.70 4.96 -2.63
CA LYS A 121 -5.94 5.30 -1.90
C LYS A 121 -5.74 6.39 -0.84
N GLY A 122 -4.64 7.14 -0.90
CA GLY A 122 -4.42 8.34 -0.09
C GLY A 122 -3.83 8.06 1.29
N ALA A 123 -3.05 6.99 1.46
CA ALA A 123 -2.35 6.72 2.71
C ALA A 123 -1.33 7.80 3.09
N TYR A 124 -0.55 8.29 2.13
CA TYR A 124 0.48 9.29 2.39
C TYR A 124 -0.04 10.56 3.09
N PRO A 125 -1.05 11.28 2.55
CA PRO A 125 -1.57 12.46 3.22
C PRO A 125 -2.21 12.16 4.58
N ALA A 126 -2.82 10.98 4.76
CA ALA A 126 -3.42 10.56 6.04
C ALA A 126 -2.35 10.33 7.12
N VAL A 127 -1.28 9.60 6.79
CA VAL A 127 -0.15 9.35 7.70
C VAL A 127 0.60 10.65 8.01
N LEU A 128 0.78 11.53 7.02
CA LEU A 128 1.43 12.83 7.24
C LEU A 128 0.59 13.75 8.16
N ALA A 129 -0.74 13.72 8.02
CA ALA A 129 -1.64 14.41 8.94
C ALA A 129 -1.56 13.82 10.36
N ALA A 130 -1.48 12.50 10.49
CA ALA A 130 -1.28 11.84 11.78
C ALA A 130 0.06 12.22 12.43
N CYS A 131 1.16 12.34 11.67
CA CYS A 131 2.44 12.84 12.17
C CYS A 131 2.31 14.25 12.77
N ARG A 132 1.53 15.13 12.12
CA ARG A 132 1.28 16.49 12.62
C ARG A 132 0.46 16.50 13.90
N LEU A 133 -0.60 15.70 13.97
CA LEU A 133 -1.42 15.55 15.19
C LEU A 133 -0.60 15.01 16.36
N ALA A 134 0.32 14.09 16.09
CA ALA A 134 1.16 13.46 17.10
C ALA A 134 2.40 14.25 17.50
N SER A 135 2.64 15.43 16.91
CA SER A 135 3.93 16.15 17.00
C SER A 135 4.39 16.52 18.42
N GLU A 136 3.45 16.72 19.35
CA GLU A 136 3.76 17.06 20.74
C GLU A 136 3.92 15.81 21.64
N GLU A 137 3.49 14.63 21.17
CA GLU A 137 3.44 13.41 21.96
C GLU A 137 4.45 12.37 21.42
N ARG A 138 5.61 12.29 22.07
CA ARG A 138 6.74 11.43 21.66
C ARG A 138 6.31 10.03 21.22
N CYS A 139 5.54 9.35 22.05
CA CYS A 139 5.12 7.97 21.80
C CYS A 139 4.18 7.84 20.59
N SER A 140 3.36 8.84 20.30
CA SER A 140 2.48 8.87 19.15
C SER A 140 3.26 9.25 17.89
N LEU A 141 4.17 10.22 17.99
CA LEU A 141 5.03 10.63 16.90
C LEU A 141 5.87 9.46 16.39
N LEU A 142 6.45 8.67 17.30
CA LEU A 142 7.20 7.46 16.94
C LEU A 142 6.36 6.47 16.12
N LYS A 143 5.11 6.22 16.50
CA LYS A 143 4.21 5.34 15.74
C LYS A 143 3.90 5.90 14.36
N ALA A 144 3.70 7.21 14.27
CA ALA A 144 3.41 7.90 13.02
C ALA A 144 4.61 7.85 12.06
N LEU A 145 5.82 8.08 12.56
CA LEU A 145 7.06 7.98 11.78
C LEU A 145 7.32 6.54 11.33
N GLN A 146 7.12 5.55 12.20
CA GLN A 146 7.24 4.13 11.84
C GLN A 146 6.24 3.71 10.75
N ALA A 147 5.02 4.26 10.78
CA ALA A 147 4.03 4.05 9.73
C ALA A 147 4.41 4.75 8.42
N LEU A 148 4.96 5.98 8.49
CA LEU A 148 5.44 6.72 7.33
C LEU A 148 6.64 6.02 6.67
N SER A 149 7.62 5.59 7.47
CA SER A 149 8.77 4.79 7.07
C SER A 149 8.33 3.49 6.40
N ALA A 150 7.43 2.74 7.05
CA ALA A 150 6.86 1.52 6.48
C ALA A 150 6.11 1.76 5.15
N LEU A 151 5.46 2.91 4.98
CA LEU A 151 4.80 3.27 3.73
C LEU A 151 5.83 3.63 2.63
N LEU A 152 6.87 4.40 2.95
CA LEU A 152 7.87 4.88 1.98
C LEU A 152 8.85 3.80 1.51
N GLU A 153 9.00 2.71 2.26
CA GLU A 153 9.90 1.61 1.93
C GLU A 153 9.62 1.04 0.52
N GLY A 154 10.55 1.25 -0.42
CA GLY A 154 10.40 0.84 -1.82
C GLY A 154 9.49 1.71 -2.69
N GLN A 155 8.99 2.84 -2.17
CA GLN A 155 8.25 3.87 -2.92
C GLN A 155 8.58 5.30 -2.42
N PRO A 156 9.86 5.73 -2.53
CA PRO A 156 10.31 7.02 -2.00
C PRO A 156 9.76 8.23 -2.79
N ASP A 157 9.25 8.01 -4.00
CA ASP A 157 8.73 9.01 -4.93
C ASP A 157 7.46 9.71 -4.43
N ILE A 158 6.73 9.10 -3.50
CA ILE A 158 5.54 9.73 -2.91
C ILE A 158 5.87 10.80 -1.85
N LEU A 159 7.14 10.90 -1.41
CA LEU A 159 7.55 11.88 -0.41
C LEU A 159 7.66 13.29 -1.01
N ASP A 160 6.66 14.13 -0.73
CA ASP A 160 6.61 15.50 -1.20
C ASP A 160 7.41 16.48 -0.32
N VAL A 161 7.48 17.75 -0.75
CA VAL A 161 8.19 18.82 -0.03
C VAL A 161 7.65 19.01 1.40
N PRO A 162 6.33 19.14 1.63
CA PRO A 162 5.77 19.15 2.99
C PRO A 162 6.20 17.98 3.89
N GLY A 163 6.29 16.77 3.33
CA GLY A 163 6.80 15.60 4.05
C GLY A 163 8.29 15.74 4.41
N GLN A 164 9.11 16.19 3.47
CA GLN A 164 10.54 16.44 3.70
C GLN A 164 10.75 17.48 4.81
N GLU A 165 10.00 18.58 4.78
CA GLU A 165 10.05 19.63 5.80
C GLU A 165 9.64 19.11 7.19
N LEU A 166 8.64 18.24 7.26
CA LEU A 166 8.25 17.59 8.52
C LEU A 166 9.38 16.70 9.05
N LEU A 167 9.95 15.84 8.21
CA LEU A 167 11.03 14.93 8.62
C LEU A 167 12.28 15.71 9.07
N LEU A 168 12.67 16.75 8.33
CA LEU A 168 13.80 17.61 8.71
C LEU A 168 13.58 18.29 10.05
N ARG A 169 12.37 18.80 10.31
CA ARG A 169 12.02 19.41 11.59
C ARG A 169 12.12 18.41 12.75
N VAL A 170 11.51 17.24 12.60
CA VAL A 170 11.56 16.17 13.61
C VAL A 170 13.01 15.79 13.91
N LEU A 171 13.84 15.57 12.88
CA LEU A 171 15.27 15.25 13.07
C LEU A 171 16.04 16.37 13.78
N GLN A 172 15.67 17.64 13.56
CA GLN A 172 16.31 18.78 14.24
C GLN A 172 15.90 18.90 15.70
N GLU A 173 14.63 18.60 16.02
CA GLU A 173 14.06 18.70 17.36
C GLU A 173 14.36 17.47 18.24
N SER A 174 14.51 16.30 17.62
CA SER A 174 14.66 15.00 18.30
C SER A 174 16.09 14.44 18.26
N ARG A 175 17.12 15.30 18.14
CA ARG A 175 18.53 14.88 17.98
C ARG A 175 19.06 13.95 19.08
N GLU A 176 18.51 14.05 20.29
CA GLU A 176 18.91 13.24 21.45
C GLU A 176 18.00 12.00 21.61
N ASP A 177 16.94 11.88 20.81
CA ASP A 177 16.00 10.76 20.82
C ASP A 177 16.33 9.79 19.69
N ALA A 178 17.09 8.75 20.02
CA ALA A 178 17.54 7.75 19.07
C ALA A 178 16.36 7.01 18.41
N ASP A 179 15.26 6.76 19.13
CA ASP A 179 14.12 6.04 18.58
C ASP A 179 13.42 6.88 17.49
N LEU A 180 13.20 8.18 17.74
CA LEU A 180 12.59 9.07 16.76
C LEU A 180 13.51 9.32 15.56
N THR A 181 14.82 9.34 15.78
CA THR A 181 15.81 9.55 14.71
C THR A 181 15.98 8.32 13.80
N LEU A 182 15.76 7.11 14.33
CA LEU A 182 15.90 5.83 13.62
C LEU A 182 14.59 5.21 13.14
N ALA A 183 13.45 5.84 13.45
CA ALA A 183 12.10 5.38 13.07
C ALA A 183 11.92 5.27 11.55
#